data_AF-A0A6V7JXI5-F1
#
_entry.id   AF-A0A6V7JXI5-F1
#
_cell.length_a   1.000
_cell.length_b   1.000
_cell.length_c   1.000
_cell.angle_alpha   90.00
_cell.angle_beta   90.00
_cell.angle_gamma   90.00
#
_symmetry.space_group_name_H-M   'P 1'
#
loop_
_entity.id
_entity.type
_entity.pdbx_description
1 polymer ?
#
loop_
_entity_poly.entity_id
_entity_poly.type
_entity_poly.pdbx_seq_one_letter_code
_entity_poly.pdbx_strand_id
1 'polypeptide(L)' 'GLVKADLQLSNSVFLHNNVKLVQAFSSIGADYYSFGVSKLDFEDSVNSAKKINDWVMEKTKNKIKDIITP' A
#
# COMPACT_ATOMS: atom_id res chain seq x y z
N GLY A 1 35.38 -5.24 0.61
CA GLY A 1 34.61 -4.08 0.13
C GLY A 1 33.25 -4.09 0.79
N LEU A 2 32.76 -2.95 1.28
CA LEU A 2 31.46 -2.85 1.93
C LEU A 2 30.34 -3.14 0.91
N VAL A 3 29.55 -4.19 1.15
CA VAL A 3 28.30 -4.43 0.43
C VAL A 3 27.31 -3.37 0.89
N LYS A 4 26.83 -2.53 -0.03
CA LYS A 4 25.84 -1.50 0.28
C LYS A 4 24.46 -2.17 0.41
N ALA A 5 23.83 -2.05 1.57
CA ALA A 5 22.46 -2.50 1.75
C ALA A 5 21.48 -1.52 1.06
N ASP A 6 20.44 -2.06 0.45
CA ASP A 6 19.36 -1.30 -0.20
C ASP A 6 18.08 -1.47 0.63
N LEU A 7 17.61 -0.36 1.20
CA LEU A 7 16.41 -0.30 2.03
C LEU A 7 15.48 0.77 1.47
N GLN A 8 14.24 0.37 1.18
CA GLN A 8 13.18 1.25 0.73
C GLN A 8 11.99 1.09 1.67
N LEU A 9 11.48 2.21 2.19
CA LEU A 9 10.27 2.26 3.00
C LEU A 9 9.14 2.91 2.20
N SER A 10 7.95 2.35 2.25
CA SER A 10 6.75 2.89 1.59
C SER A 10 5.52 2.51 2.40
N ASN A 11 4.61 3.46 2.60
CA ASN A 11 3.39 3.27 3.36
C ASN A 11 2.16 3.48 2.46
N SER A 12 1.11 2.70 2.66
CA SER A 12 -0.16 2.85 1.96
C SER A 12 -1.32 2.37 2.83
N VAL A 13 -2.48 3.00 2.66
CA VAL A 13 -3.75 2.59 3.27
C VAL A 13 -4.74 2.26 2.16
N PHE A 14 -5.27 1.04 2.19
CA PHE A 14 -6.32 0.59 1.27
C PHE A 14 -7.66 0.60 2.01
N LEU A 15 -8.65 1.35 1.50
CA LEU A 15 -9.95 1.54 2.13
C LEU A 15 -11.05 1.04 1.22
N HIS A 16 -12.12 0.47 1.79
CA HIS A 16 -13.32 0.18 1.01
C HIS A 16 -13.90 1.48 0.40
N ASN A 17 -14.51 1.37 -0.78
CA ASN A 17 -15.04 2.50 -1.56
C ASN A 17 -16.01 3.40 -0.76
N ASN A 18 -16.86 2.80 0.07
CA ASN A 18 -17.86 3.51 0.88
C ASN A 18 -17.32 4.17 2.16
N VAL A 19 -16.07 3.89 2.57
CA VAL A 19 -15.50 4.47 3.79
C VAL A 19 -15.14 5.93 3.54
N LYS A 20 -15.46 6.85 4.44
CA LYS A 20 -14.97 8.23 4.36
C LYS A 20 -13.72 8.37 5.21
N LEU A 21 -12.63 8.84 4.61
CA LEU A 21 -11.42 9.14 5.36
C LEU A 21 -11.59 10.47 6.07
N VAL A 22 -11.34 10.51 7.38
CA VAL A 22 -11.36 11.76 8.14
C VAL A 22 -10.16 12.60 7.69
N GLN A 23 -10.40 13.87 7.33
CA GLN A 23 -9.37 14.75 6.79
C GLN A 23 -8.14 14.85 7.70
N ALA A 24 -8.33 14.91 9.02
CA ALA A 24 -7.25 14.96 10.00
C ALA A 24 -6.32 13.73 9.91
N PHE A 25 -6.87 12.54 9.65
CA PHE A 25 -6.06 11.33 9.45
C PHE A 25 -5.26 11.40 8.14
N SER A 26 -5.85 11.93 7.07
CA SER A 26 -5.16 12.14 5.80
C SER A 26 -3.98 13.10 5.95
N SER A 27 -4.17 14.22 6.68
CA SER A 27 -3.12 15.21 6.93
C SER A 27 -1.97 14.64 7.75
N ILE A 28 -2.24 14.00 8.90
CA ILE A 28 -1.19 13.35 9.71
C ILE A 28 -0.45 12.28 8.90
N GLY A 29 -1.19 11.54 8.08
CA GLY A 29 -0.66 10.52 7.21
C GLY A 29 0.33 11.00 6.17
N ALA A 30 -0.04 12.06 5.46
CA ALA A 30 0.80 12.69 4.46
C ALA A 30 2.04 13.33 5.12
N ASP A 31 1.84 14.07 6.21
CA ASP A 31 2.86 14.89 6.84
C ASP A 31 3.96 14.07 7.52
N TYR A 32 3.61 12.94 8.17
CA TYR A 32 4.56 12.16 8.98
C TYR A 32 4.95 10.81 8.37
N TYR A 33 4.06 10.19 7.60
CA TYR A 33 4.25 8.81 7.12
C TYR A 33 4.35 8.72 5.60
N SER A 34 4.07 9.82 4.89
CA SER A 34 4.02 9.88 3.43
C SER A 34 3.20 8.73 2.83
N PHE A 35 2.09 8.34 3.48
CA PHE A 35 1.27 7.25 2.97
C PHE A 35 0.37 7.71 1.83
N GLY A 36 0.17 6.84 0.85
CA GLY A 36 -0.91 6.98 -0.14
C GLY A 36 -2.21 6.36 0.39
N VAL A 37 -3.36 6.84 -0.11
CA VAL A 37 -4.67 6.22 0.15
C VAL A 37 -5.28 5.75 -1.15
N SER A 38 -5.64 4.48 -1.20
CA SER A 38 -6.30 3.86 -2.34
C SER A 38 -7.67 3.35 -1.95
N LYS A 39 -8.68 3.62 -2.79
CA LYS A 39 -10.04 3.11 -2.65
C LYS A 39 -10.18 1.82 -3.44
N LEU A 40 -10.65 0.76 -2.78
CA LEU A 40 -10.84 -0.56 -3.34
C LEU A 40 -12.27 -1.05 -3.13
N ASP A 41 -12.70 -1.97 -3.99
CA ASP A 41 -13.91 -2.75 -3.79
C ASP A 41 -13.55 -4.12 -3.20
N PHE A 42 -13.69 -4.26 -1.89
CA PHE A 42 -13.35 -5.52 -1.21
C PHE A 42 -14.39 -6.63 -1.40
N GLU A 43 -15.55 -6.34 -2.01
CA GLU A 43 -16.46 -7.40 -2.48
C GLU A 43 -15.87 -8.12 -3.70
N ASP A 44 -15.07 -7.42 -4.52
CA ASP A 44 -14.20 -8.01 -5.54
C ASP A 44 -12.83 -8.33 -4.92
N SER A 45 -12.80 -9.35 -4.06
CA SER A 45 -11.61 -9.72 -3.29
C SER A 45 -10.41 -10.08 -4.17
N VAL A 46 -10.66 -10.73 -5.31
CA VAL A 46 -9.62 -11.13 -6.27
C VAL A 46 -8.90 -9.92 -6.85
N ASN A 47 -9.65 -8.93 -7.35
CA ASN A 47 -9.07 -7.72 -7.93
C ASN A 47 -8.44 -6.82 -6.85
N SER A 48 -9.04 -6.76 -5.67
CA SER A 48 -8.48 -6.01 -4.53
C SER A 48 -7.15 -6.59 -4.06
N ALA A 49 -7.07 -7.91 -3.88
CA ALA A 49 -5.82 -8.60 -3.56
C ALA A 49 -4.77 -8.35 -4.65
N LYS A 50 -5.16 -8.44 -5.94
CA LYS A 50 -4.27 -8.14 -7.06
C LYS A 50 -3.69 -6.72 -6.96
N LYS A 51 -4.51 -5.70 -6.73
CA LYS A 51 -4.06 -4.30 -6.64
C LYS A 51 -3.08 -4.07 -5.49
N ILE A 52 -3.30 -4.72 -4.35
CA ILE A 52 -2.40 -4.64 -3.19
C ILE A 52 -1.08 -5.34 -3.50
N ASN A 53 -1.14 -6.55 -4.05
CA ASN A 53 0.04 -7.33 -4.43
C ASN A 53 0.87 -6.62 -5.51
N ASP A 54 0.25 -6.06 -6.54
CA ASP A 54 0.93 -5.26 -7.58
C ASP A 54 1.67 -4.06 -6.97
N TRP A 55 1.02 -3.32 -6.05
CA TRP A 55 1.64 -2.18 -5.38
C TRP A 55 2.84 -2.61 -4.52
N VAL A 56 2.71 -3.68 -3.73
CA VAL A 56 3.82 -4.21 -2.92
C VAL A 56 4.96 -4.71 -3.81
N MET A 57 4.64 -5.38 -4.91
CA MET A 57 5.61 -5.85 -5.88
C MET A 57 6.42 -4.69 -6.46
N GLU A 58 5.76 -3.61 -6.88
CA GLU A 58 6.43 -2.39 -7.36
C GLU A 58 7.34 -1.78 -6.28
N LYS A 59 6.83 -1.57 -5.05
CA LYS A 59 7.60 -0.92 -3.97
C LYS A 59 8.75 -1.76 -3.44
N THR A 60 8.73 -3.06 -3.70
CA THR A 60 9.77 -4.00 -3.26
C THR A 60 10.71 -4.43 -4.40
N LYS A 61 10.65 -3.78 -5.56
CA LYS A 61 11.47 -4.14 -6.74
C LYS A 61 11.26 -5.61 -7.12
N ASN A 62 10.00 -6.04 -7.15
CA ASN A 62 9.52 -7.39 -7.45
C ASN A 62 9.96 -8.50 -6.48
N LYS A 63 10.48 -8.13 -5.29
CA LYS A 63 10.96 -9.09 -4.29
C LYS A 63 9.83 -9.73 -3.48
N ILE A 64 8.73 -9.01 -3.27
CA ILE A 64 7.53 -9.52 -2.60
C ILE A 64 6.39 -9.46 -3.60
N LYS A 65 5.88 -10.62 -4.02
CA LYS A 65 4.85 -10.72 -5.07
C LYS A 65 3.45 -10.86 -4.51
N ASP A 66 3.29 -11.77 -3.55
CA ASP A 66 1.98 -12.12 -2.99
C ASP A 66 2.05 -11.95 -1.48
N ILE A 67 1.67 -10.76 -1.00
CA ILE A 67 1.63 -10.48 0.44
C ILE A 67 0.31 -10.93 1.07
N ILE A 68 -0.74 -10.98 0.26
CA ILE A 68 -2.08 -11.41 0.65
C ILE A 68 -2.73 -12.27 -0.43
N THR A 69 -3.75 -13.02 -0.03
CA THR A 69 -4.66 -13.75 -0.91
C THR A 69 -6.06 -13.12 -0.83
N PRO A 70 -6.92 -13.35 -1.84
CA PRO A 70 -8.33 -12.92 -1.81
C PRO A 70 -9.11 -13.44 -0.60
#